data_AF-A0A2R6JGN4-F1
#
_entry.id   AF-A0A2R6JGN4-F1
#
_cell.length_a   1.000
_cell.length_b   1.000
_cell.length_c   1.000
_cell.angle_alpha   90.00
_cell.angle_beta   90.00
_cell.angle_gamma   90.00
#
_symmetry.space_group_name_H-M   'P 1'
#
loop_
_entity.id
_entity.type
_entity.pdbx_description
1 polymer ?
#
loop_
_entity_poly.entity_id
_entity_poly.type
_entity_poly.pdbx_seq_one_letter_code
_entity_poly.pdbx_strand_id
1 'polypeptide(L)' 'MRVDVPDDADDAEAAAIAAAVRAHVSADDDGDEEAAADRGWEGRRWRFRGRVDALQRCRVRVPTAAPRDTWTVAGRTDRL' A
#
# COMPACT_ATOMS: atom_id res chain seq x y z
N MET A 1 11.21 8.67 5.40
CA MET A 1 11.57 8.01 4.13
C MET A 1 12.84 8.65 3.62
N ARG A 2 13.84 7.85 3.21
CA ARG A 2 15.07 8.33 2.56
C ARG A 2 15.02 7.86 1.12
N VAL A 3 15.26 8.76 0.17
CA VAL A 3 15.29 8.48 -1.27
C VAL A 3 16.67 8.87 -1.77
N ASP A 4 17.30 7.97 -2.50
CA ASP A 4 18.53 8.26 -3.21
C ASP A 4 18.20 9.02 -4.50
N VAL A 5 18.95 10.10 -4.73
CA VAL A 5 18.86 10.95 -5.92
C VAL A 5 20.14 10.73 -6.72
N PRO A 6 20.08 10.63 -8.06
CA PRO A 6 21.27 10.50 -8.88
C PRO A 6 22.28 11.62 -8.63
N ASP A 7 23.58 11.30 -8.64
CA ASP A 7 24.65 12.26 -8.38
C ASP A 7 24.74 13.38 -9.45
N ASP A 8 24.20 13.12 -10.64
CA ASP A 8 24.15 14.03 -11.79
C ASP A 8 22.85 14.84 -11.88
N ALA A 9 21.89 14.65 -10.95
CA ALA A 9 20.64 15.39 -10.94
C ALA A 9 20.85 16.84 -10.50
N ASP A 10 20.33 17.78 -11.27
CA ASP A 10 20.29 19.18 -10.86
C ASP A 10 19.20 19.44 -9.79
N ASP A 11 19.21 20.64 -9.20
CA ASP A 11 18.26 21.01 -8.14
C ASP A 11 16.79 20.89 -8.58
N ALA A 12 16.49 21.16 -9.85
CA ALA A 12 15.14 21.07 -10.39
C ALA A 12 14.71 19.61 -10.56
N GLU A 13 15.60 18.76 -11.04
CA GLU A 13 15.38 17.32 -11.15
C GLU A 13 15.20 16.67 -9.78
N ALA A 14 16.06 17.00 -8.81
CA ALA A 14 15.94 16.53 -7.43
C ALA A 14 14.61 16.95 -6.79
N ALA A 15 14.16 18.19 -7.03
CA ALA A 15 12.88 18.68 -6.57
C ALA A 15 11.70 17.93 -7.22
N ALA A 16 11.78 17.63 -8.52
CA ALA A 16 10.75 16.86 -9.22
C ALA A 16 10.63 15.42 -8.68
N ILE A 17 11.76 14.76 -8.42
CA ILE A 17 11.80 13.42 -7.81
C ILE A 17 11.16 13.47 -6.41
N ALA A 18 11.54 14.44 -5.58
CA ALA A 18 10.97 14.59 -4.25
C ALA A 18 9.45 14.87 -4.29
N ALA A 19 8.98 15.67 -5.24
CA ALA A 19 7.56 15.97 -5.42
C ALA A 19 6.77 14.73 -5.85
N ALA A 20 7.28 13.95 -6.80
CA ALA A 20 6.65 12.72 -7.26
C ALA A 20 6.54 11.68 -6.13
N VAL A 21 7.60 11.51 -5.34
CA VAL A 21 7.59 10.60 -4.18
C VAL A 21 6.58 11.06 -3.13
N ARG A 22 6.54 12.36 -2.81
CA ARG A 22 5.56 12.90 -1.85
C ARG A 22 4.13 12.70 -2.34
N ALA A 23 3.86 13.01 -3.60
CA ALA A 23 2.54 12.82 -4.19
C ALA A 23 2.09 11.34 -4.14
N HIS A 24 3.01 10.40 -4.39
CA HIS A 24 2.70 8.97 -4.29
C HIS A 24 2.39 8.55 -2.85
N VAL A 25 3.16 9.01 -1.87
CA VAL A 25 2.92 8.71 -0.45
C VAL A 25 1.60 9.31 0.04
N SER A 26 1.32 10.58 -0.30
CA SER A 26 0.06 11.23 0.06
C SER A 26 -1.14 10.58 -0.63
N ALA A 27 -1.00 10.12 -1.87
CA ALA A 27 -2.08 9.41 -2.56
C ALA A 27 -2.44 8.05 -1.91
N ASP A 28 -1.50 7.38 -1.24
CA ASP A 28 -1.79 6.19 -0.43
C ASP A 28 -2.50 6.53 0.89
N ASP A 29 -2.40 7.78 1.37
CA ASP A 29 -3.02 8.26 2.62
C ASP A 29 -4.43 8.84 2.37
N ASP A 30 -4.59 9.72 1.37
CA ASP A 30 -5.84 10.43 1.06
C ASP A 30 -6.89 9.57 0.34
N GLY A 31 -6.47 8.55 -0.41
CA GLY A 31 -7.38 7.71 -1.21
C GLY A 31 -8.12 6.62 -0.43
N ASP A 32 -7.78 6.40 0.85
CA ASP A 32 -8.06 5.15 1.55
C ASP A 32 -9.15 5.23 2.63
N GLU A 33 -9.47 6.41 3.16
CA GLU A 33 -10.46 6.51 4.25
C GLU A 33 -11.90 6.69 3.73
N GLU A 34 -12.12 7.60 2.77
CA GLU A 34 -13.47 7.99 2.34
C GLU A 34 -14.18 6.90 1.51
N ALA A 35 -13.47 6.23 0.58
CA ALA A 35 -14.07 5.26 -0.35
C ALA A 35 -14.17 3.83 0.23
N ALA A 36 -13.35 3.51 1.23
CA ALA A 36 -13.33 2.19 1.88
C ALA A 36 -14.32 2.08 3.04
N ALA A 37 -14.72 3.21 3.64
CA ALA A 37 -15.75 3.25 4.67
C ALA A 37 -17.11 2.74 4.16
N ASP A 38 -17.46 3.06 2.90
CA ASP A 38 -18.80 2.82 2.34
C ASP A 38 -19.05 1.37 1.86
N ARG A 39 -18.00 0.57 1.60
CA ARG A 39 -18.12 -0.83 1.11
C ARG A 39 -17.64 -1.90 2.09
N GLY A 40 -17.27 -1.50 3.31
CA GLY A 40 -16.79 -2.41 4.34
C GLY A 40 -15.63 -3.32 3.88
N TRP A 41 -15.51 -4.49 4.51
CA TRP A 41 -14.41 -5.43 4.25
C TRP A 41 -14.34 -5.95 2.80
N GLU A 42 -15.48 -6.04 2.10
CA GLU A 42 -15.51 -6.56 0.73
C GLU A 42 -14.81 -5.63 -0.26
N GLY A 43 -14.96 -4.31 -0.08
CA GLY A 43 -14.20 -3.31 -0.83
C GLY A 43 -12.69 -3.39 -0.54
N ARG A 44 -12.32 -3.63 0.73
CA ARG A 44 -10.90 -3.68 1.15
C ARG A 44 -10.18 -4.99 0.80
N ARG A 45 -10.92 -6.08 0.56
CA ARG A 45 -10.38 -7.43 0.32
C ARG A 45 -9.48 -7.52 -0.92
N TRP A 46 -9.85 -6.85 -2.00
CA TRP A 46 -9.10 -6.85 -3.26
C TRP A 46 -7.76 -6.12 -3.13
N ARG A 47 -7.76 -4.97 -2.42
CA ARG A 47 -6.53 -4.20 -2.14
C ARG A 47 -5.60 -4.95 -1.19
N PHE A 48 -6.14 -5.61 -0.16
CA PHE A 48 -5.33 -6.44 0.73
C PHE A 48 -4.63 -7.57 -0.04
N ARG A 49 -5.31 -8.24 -0.98
CA ARG A 49 -4.66 -9.25 -1.83
C ARG A 49 -3.53 -8.65 -2.66
N GLY A 50 -3.73 -7.48 -3.27
CA GLY A 50 -2.68 -6.78 -4.02
C GLY A 50 -1.48 -6.42 -3.16
N ARG A 51 -1.72 -5.95 -1.93
CA ARG A 51 -0.65 -5.62 -0.97
C ARG A 51 0.14 -6.86 -0.51
N VAL A 52 -0.53 -7.98 -0.26
CA VAL A 52 0.15 -9.25 0.08
C VAL A 52 0.96 -9.79 -1.10
N ASP A 53 0.43 -9.73 -2.32
CA ASP A 53 1.17 -10.11 -3.54
C ASP A 53 2.42 -9.24 -3.72
N ALA A 54 2.30 -7.91 -3.56
CA ALA A 54 3.43 -7.00 -3.71
C ALA A 54 4.51 -7.18 -2.63
N LEU A 55 4.11 -7.34 -1.36
CA LEU A 55 5.05 -7.41 -0.23
C LEU A 55 5.64 -8.80 -0.02
N GLN A 56 4.85 -9.86 -0.20
CA GLN A 56 5.25 -11.24 0.09
C GLN A 56 5.56 -12.04 -1.18
N ARG A 57 5.34 -11.47 -2.37
CA ARG A 57 5.41 -12.17 -3.67
C ARG A 57 4.58 -13.46 -3.69
N CYS A 58 3.50 -13.49 -2.90
CA CYS A 58 2.65 -14.66 -2.73
C CYS A 58 1.18 -14.30 -3.02
N ARG A 59 0.54 -15.10 -3.88
CA ARG A 59 -0.88 -14.95 -4.23
C ARG A 59 -1.73 -15.82 -3.32
N VAL A 60 -2.26 -15.22 -2.26
CA VAL A 60 -3.17 -15.90 -1.33
C VAL A 60 -4.62 -15.47 -1.53
N ARG A 61 -5.55 -16.42 -1.34
CA ARG A 61 -6.99 -16.12 -1.30
C ARG A 61 -7.35 -15.63 0.10
N VAL A 62 -7.69 -14.34 0.19
CA VAL A 62 -8.02 -13.68 1.47
C VAL A 62 -9.42 -14.13 1.92
N PRO A 63 -9.57 -14.74 3.12
CA PRO A 63 -10.88 -15.21 3.61
C PRO A 63 -11.89 -14.09 3.83
N THR A 64 -13.17 -14.41 3.62
CA THR A 64 -14.30 -13.49 3.81
C THR A 64 -14.47 -13.05 5.26
N ALA A 65 -14.03 -13.87 6.22
CA ALA A 65 -14.12 -13.61 7.67
C ALA A 65 -12.81 -13.11 8.30
N ALA A 66 -11.85 -12.62 7.51
CA ALA A 66 -10.57 -12.20 8.07
C ALA A 66 -10.74 -11.05 9.09
N PRO A 67 -9.96 -11.06 10.19
CA PRO A 67 -9.97 -9.99 11.18
C PRO A 67 -9.83 -8.61 10.53
N ARG A 68 -10.61 -7.65 11.03
CA ARG A 68 -10.72 -6.30 10.45
C ARG A 68 -9.42 -5.48 10.59
N ASP A 69 -8.52 -5.94 11.45
CA ASP A 69 -7.21 -5.36 11.68
C ASP A 69 -6.16 -5.97 10.74
N THR A 70 -5.51 -5.08 10.00
CA THR A 70 -4.60 -5.41 8.89
C THR A 70 -3.35 -6.17 9.34
N TRP A 71 -2.90 -5.95 10.58
CA TRP A 71 -1.70 -6.60 11.15
C TRP A 71 -1.98 -8.06 11.51
N THR A 72 -3.17 -8.34 12.03
CA THR A 72 -3.61 -9.70 12.38
C THR A 72 -3.70 -10.61 11.14
N VAL A 73 -4.07 -10.07 9.99
CA VAL A 73 -4.16 -10.85 8.73
C VAL A 73 -2.78 -11.11 8.13
N ALA A 74 -1.87 -10.13 8.18
CA ALA A 74 -0.52 -10.27 7.63
C ALA A 74 0.32 -11.34 8.35
N GLY A 75 0.15 -11.49 9.69
CA GLY A 75 0.88 -12.51 10.47
C GLY A 75 0.33 -13.94 10.35
N ARG A 76 -0.84 -14.14 9.73
CA ARG A 76 -1.51 -15.44 9.63
C ARG A 76 -1.46 -16.05 8.22
N THR A 77 -0.78 -15.40 7.27
CA THR A 77 -0.68 -15.87 5.88
C THR A 77 -0.02 -17.25 5.78
N ASP A 78 0.85 -17.61 6.72
CA ASP A 78 1.46 -18.94 6.88
C ASP A 78 0.45 -20.07 7.16
N ARG A 79 -0.78 -19.74 7.56
CA ARG A 79 -1.85 -20.72 7.88
C ARG A 79 -2.95 -20.81 6.80
N LEU A 80 -2.79 -20.13 5.67
CA LEU A 80 -3.66 -20.20 4.49
C LEU A 80 -3.06 -21.14 3.45
#